data_AF-A0A3E1BTA2-F1
#
_entry.id   AF-A0A3E1BTA2-F1
#
_cell.length_a   1.000
_cell.length_b   1.000
_cell.length_c   1.000
_cell.angle_alpha   90.00
_cell.angle_beta   90.00
_cell.angle_gamma   90.00
#
_symmetry.space_group_name_H-M   'P 1'
#
loop_
_entity.id
_entity.type
_entity.pdbx_description
1 polymer ?
#
loop_
_entity_poly.entity_id
_entity_poly.type
_entity_poly.pdbx_seq_one_letter_code
_entity_poly.pdbx_strand_id
1 'polypeptide(L)' 'MTTRYLWTLERDGQSTRSGLDTVEEIISIIVAEDVPGAMPADWLVSFMRIDADQDGSAAHESTLGWTLRLQQMAA' A
#
# COMPACT_ATOMS: atom_id res chain seq x y z
N MET A 1 15.84 2.76 -13.73
CA MET A 1 15.77 2.37 -12.31
C MET A 1 14.31 2.19 -11.96
N THR A 2 13.96 1.11 -11.28
CA THR A 2 12.57 0.83 -10.89
C THR A 2 12.34 1.37 -9.48
N THR A 3 11.38 2.27 -9.33
CA THR A 3 10.99 2.83 -8.03
C THR A 3 10.46 1.71 -7.14
N ARG A 4 11.02 1.60 -5.93
CA ARG A 4 10.55 0.67 -4.89
C ARG A 4 9.87 1.44 -3.78
N TYR A 5 8.93 0.78 -3.13
CA TYR A 5 8.14 1.33 -2.05
C TYR A 5 8.32 0.44 -0.83
N LEU A 6 8.73 1.05 0.28
CA LEU A 6 8.57 0.44 1.58
C LEU A 6 7.07 0.50 1.90
N TRP A 7 6.46 -0.64 2.19
CA TRP A 7 5.03 -0.71 2.45
C TRP A 7 4.72 -1.44 3.75
N THR A 8 3.59 -1.10 4.36
CA THR A 8 3.07 -1.78 5.55
C THR A 8 1.55 -1.87 5.46
N LEU A 9 1.03 -3.08 5.64
CA LEU A 9 -0.40 -3.39 5.72
C LEU A 9 -0.74 -3.85 7.14
N GLU A 10 -1.51 -3.04 7.85
CA GLU A 10 -2.05 -3.32 9.17
C GLU A 10 -3.53 -3.67 9.03
N ARG A 11 -3.99 -4.68 9.78
CA ARG A 11 -5.38 -5.17 9.75
C ARG A 11 -5.79 -5.58 11.16
N ASP A 12 -6.99 -5.17 11.57
CA ASP A 12 -7.53 -5.52 12.87
C ASP A 12 -7.62 -7.03 13.04
N GLY A 13 -6.99 -7.54 14.11
CA GLY A 13 -6.97 -8.97 14.43
C GLY A 13 -6.04 -9.82 13.56
N GLN A 14 -5.21 -9.22 12.71
CA GLN A 14 -4.20 -9.94 11.91
C GLN A 14 -2.80 -9.37 12.09
N SER A 15 -1.79 -10.19 11.82
CA SER A 15 -0.41 -9.74 11.88
C SER A 15 -0.12 -8.68 10.82
N THR A 16 0.55 -7.61 11.23
CA THR A 16 1.08 -6.60 10.32
C THR A 16 1.99 -7.24 9.28
N ARG A 17 1.80 -6.86 8.02
CA ARG A 17 2.65 -7.25 6.90
C ARG A 17 3.44 -6.05 6.40
N SER A 18 4.65 -6.27 5.92
CA SER A 18 5.48 -5.22 5.32
C SER A 18 6.46 -5.80 4.30
N GLY A 19 7.01 -4.93 3.47
CA GLY A 19 7.97 -5.31 2.44
C GLY A 19 8.55 -4.11 1.70
N LEU A 20 9.48 -4.39 0.77
CA LEU A 20 10.10 -3.41 -0.10
C LEU A 20 9.99 -3.92 -1.54
N ASP A 21 8.98 -3.43 -2.24
CA ASP A 21 8.51 -4.01 -3.49
C ASP A 21 8.19 -2.92 -4.51
N THR A 22 8.04 -3.31 -5.77
CA THR A 22 7.53 -2.44 -6.83
C THR A 22 6.01 -2.28 -6.70
N VAL A 23 5.43 -1.32 -7.43
CA VAL A 23 3.98 -1.11 -7.46
C VAL A 23 3.23 -2.37 -7.91
N GLU A 24 3.73 -3.05 -8.93
CA GLU A 24 3.10 -4.27 -9.50
C GLU A 24 3.12 -5.44 -8.51
N GLU A 25 4.21 -5.58 -7.77
CA GLU A 25 4.34 -6.57 -6.69
C GLU A 25 3.41 -6.23 -5.51
N ILE A 26 3.32 -4.96 -5.10
CA ILE A 26 2.42 -4.52 -4.02
C ILE A 26 0.95 -4.76 -4.40
N ILE A 27 0.54 -4.43 -5.63
CA ILE A 27 -0.81 -4.71 -6.12
C ILE A 27 -1.12 -6.20 -6.02
N SER A 28 -0.19 -7.05 -6.47
CA SER A 28 -0.35 -8.51 -6.41
C SER A 28 -0.50 -9.02 -4.97
N ILE A 29 0.24 -8.42 -4.03
CA ILE A 29 0.15 -8.75 -2.60
C ILE A 29 -1.22 -8.32 -2.04
N ILE A 30 -1.68 -7.10 -2.32
CA ILE A 30 -2.99 -6.61 -1.84
C ILE A 30 -4.13 -7.48 -2.38
N VAL A 31 -4.07 -7.87 -3.65
CA VAL A 31 -5.03 -8.81 -4.26
C VAL A 31 -5.01 -10.17 -3.56
N ALA A 32 -3.82 -10.71 -3.28
CA ALA A 32 -3.68 -12.00 -2.60
C ALA A 32 -4.15 -11.96 -1.13
N GLU A 33 -4.05 -10.80 -0.48
CA GLU A 33 -4.51 -10.60 0.89
C GLU A 33 -6.03 -10.40 1.02
N ASP A 34 -6.75 -10.29 -0.10
CA ASP A 34 -8.22 -10.15 -0.20
C ASP A 34 -8.77 -9.09 0.78
N VAL A 35 -8.18 -7.89 0.72
CA VAL A 35 -8.45 -6.83 1.70
C VAL A 35 -9.92 -6.35 1.59
N PRO A 36 -10.73 -6.43 2.68
CA PRO A 36 -12.18 -6.20 2.60
C PRO A 36 -12.52 -4.79 2.17
N GLY A 37 -13.46 -4.67 1.22
CA GLY A 37 -14.04 -3.39 0.77
C GLY A 37 -13.04 -2.39 0.18
N ALA A 38 -11.82 -2.84 -0.12
CA ALA A 38 -10.87 -2.05 -0.88
C ALA A 38 -11.43 -1.82 -2.30
N MET A 39 -11.18 -0.62 -2.83
CA MET A 39 -11.20 -0.40 -4.27
C MET A 39 -10.22 -1.39 -4.95
N PRO A 40 -10.33 -1.65 -6.27
CA PRO A 40 -9.34 -2.46 -6.98
C PRO A 40 -7.91 -2.05 -6.60
N ALA A 41 -7.05 -3.02 -6.31
CA ALA A 41 -5.75 -2.76 -5.69
C ALA A 41 -4.86 -1.82 -6.51
N ASP A 42 -4.98 -1.87 -7.84
CA ASP A 42 -4.35 -0.94 -8.77
C ASP A 42 -4.82 0.50 -8.58
N TRP A 43 -6.13 0.69 -8.34
CA TRP A 43 -6.74 1.99 -8.07
C TRP A 43 -6.30 2.54 -6.72
N LEU A 44 -6.29 1.70 -5.68
CA LEU A 44 -5.84 2.08 -4.34
C LEU A 44 -4.39 2.58 -4.36
N VAL A 45 -3.47 1.79 -4.95
CA VAL A 45 -2.05 2.17 -5.02
C VAL A 45 -1.84 3.40 -5.90
N SER A 46 -2.59 3.53 -7.00
CA SER A 46 -2.51 4.72 -7.86
C SER A 46 -2.99 5.97 -7.15
N PHE A 47 -4.11 5.89 -6.42
CA PHE A 47 -4.65 6.98 -5.61
C PHE A 47 -3.63 7.42 -4.55
N MET A 48 -3.09 6.47 -3.77
CA MET A 48 -2.10 6.77 -2.75
C MET A 48 -0.83 7.42 -3.31
N ARG A 49 -0.39 7.04 -4.52
CA ARG A 49 0.77 7.67 -5.17
C ARG A 49 0.50 9.10 -5.63
N ILE A 50 -0.75 9.41 -5.99
CA ILE A 50 -1.16 10.77 -6.35
C ILE A 50 -1.27 11.64 -5.10
N ASP A 51 -1.77 11.07 -4.00
CA ASP A 51 -1.94 11.73 -2.70
C ASP A 51 -0.65 11.76 -1.86
N ALA A 52 0.45 11.21 -2.37
CA ALA A 52 1.69 11.13 -1.63
C ALA A 52 2.23 12.53 -1.27
N ASP A 53 2.69 12.66 -0.04
CA ASP A 53 3.34 13.85 0.49
C ASP A 53 4.65 14.16 -0.26
N GLN A 54 5.23 15.34 0.02
CA GLN A 54 6.49 15.76 -0.62
C GLN A 54 7.67 14.80 -0.38
N ASP A 55 7.60 13.99 0.67
CA ASP A 55 8.57 12.95 1.01
C ASP A 55 8.26 11.59 0.34
N GLY A 56 7.20 11.52 -0.47
CA GLY A 56 6.75 10.30 -1.14
C GLY A 56 6.05 9.30 -0.22
N SER A 57 5.61 9.74 0.97
CA SER A 57 4.81 8.96 1.90
C SER A 57 3.32 9.08 1.60
N ALA A 58 2.57 7.99 1.79
CA ALA A 58 1.12 7.99 1.67
C ALA A 58 0.51 6.96 2.62
N ALA A 59 -0.64 7.28 3.21
CA ALA A 59 -1.39 6.36 4.06
C ALA A 59 -2.86 6.34 3.66
N HIS A 60 -3.42 5.14 3.55
CA HIS A 60 -4.85 4.93 3.34
C HIS A 60 -5.41 4.15 4.53
N GLU A 61 -6.32 4.78 5.25
CA GLU A 61 -7.06 4.18 6.36
C GLU A 61 -8.46 3.81 5.87
N SER A 62 -8.80 2.53 6.01
CA SER A 62 -10.12 2.02 5.67
C SER A 62 -11.02 1.98 6.88
N THR A 63 -12.29 2.35 6.68
CA THR A 63 -13.36 2.19 7.68
C THR A 63 -13.61 0.73 8.10
N LEU A 64 -13.02 -0.23 7.39
CA LEU A 64 -13.13 -1.67 7.65
C LEU A 64 -11.95 -2.22 8.49
N GLY A 65 -11.20 -1.35 9.18
CA GLY A 65 -10.21 -1.76 10.17
C GLY A 65 -8.88 -2.21 9.55
N TRP A 66 -8.46 -1.58 8.45
CA TRP A 66 -7.17 -1.83 7.84
C TRP A 66 -6.51 -0.56 7.34
N THR A 67 -5.19 -0.53 7.39
CA THR A 67 -4.37 0.62 7.00
C THR A 67 -3.24 0.17 6.11
N LEU A 68 -3.13 0.80 4.93
CA LEU A 68 -1.99 0.64 4.04
C LEU A 68 -1.13 1.90 4.10
N ARG A 69 0.17 1.72 4.32
CA ARG A 69 1.18 2.79 4.25
C ARG A 69 2.17 2.47 3.16
N LEU A 70 2.51 3.48 2.35
CA LEU A 70 3.52 3.43 1.30
C LEU A 70 4.54 4.54 1.53
N GLN A 71 5.80 4.22 1.32
CA GLN A 71 6.91 5.16 1.34
C GLN A 71 7.75 4.93 0.10
N GLN A 72 7.79 5.91 -0.80
CA GLN A 72 8.67 5.85 -1.94
C GLN A 72 10.13 5.87 -1.49
N MET A 73 10.90 4.89 -1.94
CA MET A 73 12.35 4.88 -1.76
C MET A 73 12.98 5.57 -2.97
N ALA A 74 13.83 6.57 -2.71
CA ALA A 74 14.66 7.16 -3.74
C ALA A 74 15.55 6.07 -4.37
N ALA A 75 15.63 6.07 -5.70
CA ALA A 75 16.50 5.19 -6.46
C ALA A 75 17.96 5.66 -6.39
#